data_AF-A0A101HHX8-F1
#
_entry.id   AF-A0A101HHX8-F1
#
_cell.length_a   1.000
_cell.length_b   1.000
_cell.length_c   1.000
_cell.angle_alpha   90.00
_cell.angle_beta   90.00
_cell.angle_gamma   90.00
#
_symmetry.space_group_name_H-M   'P 1'
#
loop_
_entity.id
_entity.type
_entity.pdbx_description
1 polymer ?
#
loop_
_entity_poly.entity_id
_entity_poly.type
_entity_poly.pdbx_seq_one_letter_code
_entity_poly.pdbx_strand_id
1 'polypeptide(L)'
;PEAHILYRKILAQQPDNSVTIVSTGFSTNLARLLDTPADDFSPLTGKELVAKKVKLLCTMAGCFNNPELHEYNIVKDIPAAKKVFTEWPTPLVTSPFEVGIAINYPAISIENDFKWAPVHPMVEAYKCYQEMPYDRPTWDLTSVLYSVEGPSYFNISPAGMVDVTDQGSTTFTANENGNRYYLMVDSVQAENIKQHFIQLITRQPANFK
;
A
#
# COMPACT_ATOMS: atom_id res chain seq x y z
N PRO A 1 7.00 8.38 20.05
CA PRO A 1 5.58 8.13 20.39
C PRO A 1 5.15 6.82 19.73
N GLU A 2 4.22 6.07 20.34
CA GLU A 2 3.60 4.92 19.68
C GLU A 2 2.90 5.35 18.38
N ALA A 3 2.92 4.48 17.36
CA ALA A 3 2.48 4.84 16.00
C ALA A 3 1.03 5.38 15.96
N HIS A 4 0.09 4.72 16.62
CA HIS A 4 -1.32 5.13 16.66
C HIS A 4 -1.52 6.51 17.34
N ILE A 5 -0.71 6.85 18.34
CA ILE A 5 -0.71 8.18 18.97
C ILE A 5 -0.14 9.25 18.03
N LEU A 6 0.92 8.90 17.29
CA LEU A 6 1.47 9.80 16.26
C LEU A 6 0.45 10.06 15.14
N TYR A 7 -0.28 9.03 14.69
CA TYR A 7 -1.37 9.18 13.73
C TYR A 7 -2.43 10.17 14.22
N ARG A 8 -2.90 10.04 15.48
CA ARG A 8 -3.88 10.98 16.04
C ARG A 8 -3.40 12.42 15.99
N LYS A 9 -2.17 12.68 16.46
CA LYS A 9 -1.57 14.01 16.45
C LYS A 9 -1.51 14.60 15.04
N ILE A 10 -1.03 13.82 14.06
CA ILE A 10 -0.89 14.27 12.69
C ILE A 10 -2.28 14.56 12.09
N LEU A 11 -3.21 13.59 12.16
CA LEU A 11 -4.54 13.70 11.58
C LEU A 11 -5.34 14.88 12.16
N ALA A 12 -5.25 15.12 13.47
CA ALA A 12 -5.93 16.23 14.13
C ALA A 12 -5.55 17.60 13.54
N GLN A 13 -4.32 17.75 13.02
CA GLN A 13 -3.78 18.98 12.46
C GLN A 13 -4.04 19.13 10.96
N GLN A 14 -4.50 18.08 10.29
CA GLN A 14 -4.76 18.14 8.85
C GLN A 14 -6.15 18.72 8.55
N PRO A 15 -6.34 19.34 7.37
CA PRO A 15 -7.68 19.66 6.87
C PRO A 15 -8.56 18.41 6.77
N ASP A 16 -9.87 18.60 6.85
CA ASP A 16 -10.82 17.49 6.67
C ASP A 16 -10.73 16.92 5.24
N ASN A 17 -10.90 15.61 5.10
CA ASN A 17 -10.86 14.89 3.82
C ASN A 17 -9.61 15.19 2.95
N SER A 18 -8.43 15.33 3.58
CA SER A 18 -7.20 15.72 2.89
C SER A 18 -6.10 14.65 2.91
N VAL A 19 -6.15 13.71 3.85
CA VAL A 19 -5.05 12.77 4.09
C VAL A 19 -5.24 11.49 3.28
N THR A 20 -4.24 11.10 2.52
CA THR A 20 -4.13 9.74 1.99
C THR A 20 -3.15 8.96 2.85
N ILE A 21 -3.56 7.79 3.34
CA ILE A 21 -2.69 6.85 4.06
C ILE A 21 -2.28 5.74 3.10
N VAL A 22 -0.98 5.48 2.98
CA VAL A 22 -0.44 4.33 2.24
C VAL A 22 0.13 3.33 3.25
N SER A 23 -0.43 2.13 3.29
CA SER A 23 -0.01 1.06 4.20
C SER A 23 0.62 -0.08 3.42
N THR A 24 1.94 -0.19 3.50
CA THR A 24 2.75 -1.22 2.82
C THR A 24 3.22 -2.31 3.79
N GLY A 25 2.57 -2.43 4.95
CA GLY A 25 2.91 -3.38 5.99
C GLY A 25 1.67 -3.74 6.81
N PHE A 26 1.91 -4.29 8.00
CA PHE A 26 0.85 -4.89 8.81
C PHE A 26 -0.20 -3.85 9.27
N SER A 27 -1.45 -4.29 9.32
CA SER A 27 -2.60 -3.46 9.71
C SER A 27 -2.63 -3.08 11.19
N THR A 28 -1.71 -3.59 12.01
CA THR A 28 -1.68 -3.43 13.47
C THR A 28 -1.79 -1.96 13.92
N ASN A 29 -1.04 -1.06 13.29
CA ASN A 29 -1.04 0.35 13.69
C ASN A 29 -2.35 1.07 13.31
N LEU A 30 -2.95 0.68 12.18
CA LEU A 30 -4.24 1.21 11.73
C LEU A 30 -5.38 0.69 12.60
N ALA A 31 -5.36 -0.60 12.95
CA ALA A 31 -6.31 -1.19 13.90
C ALA A 31 -6.23 -0.50 15.27
N ARG A 32 -5.02 -0.32 15.81
CA ARG A 32 -4.80 0.42 17.07
C ARG A 32 -5.26 1.87 16.96
N LEU A 33 -5.08 2.53 15.82
CA LEU A 33 -5.59 3.89 15.59
C LEU A 33 -7.12 3.92 15.70
N LEU A 34 -7.83 2.99 15.04
CA LEU A 34 -9.30 2.92 15.09
C LEU A 34 -9.82 2.76 16.53
N ASP A 35 -9.09 2.05 17.38
CA ASP A 35 -9.44 1.79 18.79
C ASP A 35 -9.13 2.92 19.76
N THR A 36 -8.48 4.00 19.30
CA THR A 36 -8.14 5.09 20.21
C THR A 36 -9.36 5.87 20.68
N PRO A 37 -9.45 6.20 21.98
CA PRO A 37 -10.44 7.14 22.48
C PRO A 37 -10.10 8.58 22.05
N ALA A 38 -10.98 9.52 22.40
CA ALA A 38 -10.64 10.94 22.38
C ALA A 38 -9.42 11.25 23.28
N ASP A 39 -8.67 12.29 22.95
CA ASP A 39 -7.46 12.69 23.68
C ASP A 39 -7.17 14.20 23.53
N ASP A 40 -6.03 14.65 24.05
CA ASP A 40 -5.61 16.05 24.02
C ASP A 40 -5.35 16.59 22.60
N PHE A 41 -5.19 15.71 21.59
CA PHE A 41 -5.03 16.14 20.21
C PHE A 41 -6.38 16.38 19.53
N SER A 42 -7.41 15.59 19.87
CA SER A 42 -8.73 15.68 19.26
C SER A 42 -9.82 15.10 20.17
N PRO A 43 -10.98 15.77 20.27
CA PRO A 43 -12.14 15.24 20.99
C PRO A 43 -12.82 14.05 20.27
N LEU A 44 -12.39 13.71 19.05
CA LEU A 44 -12.91 12.58 18.27
C LEU A 44 -12.20 11.27 18.64
N THR A 45 -12.94 10.17 18.66
CA THR A 45 -12.34 8.82 18.67
C THR A 45 -11.48 8.61 17.43
N GLY A 46 -10.62 7.59 17.43
CA GLY A 46 -9.75 7.28 16.30
C GLY A 46 -10.53 7.03 15.01
N LYS A 47 -11.61 6.26 15.10
CA LYS A 47 -12.50 5.98 13.97
C LYS A 47 -13.17 7.24 13.43
N GLU A 48 -13.70 8.11 14.29
CA GLU A 48 -14.29 9.39 13.88
C GLU A 48 -13.25 10.36 13.29
N LEU A 49 -12.05 10.39 13.87
CA LEU A 49 -10.95 11.22 13.37
C LEU A 49 -10.51 10.76 11.98
N VAL A 50 -10.37 9.45 11.77
CA VAL A 50 -10.09 8.88 10.44
C VAL A 50 -11.22 9.23 9.47
N ALA A 51 -12.48 9.02 9.85
CA ALA A 51 -13.64 9.34 9.00
C ALA A 51 -13.68 10.81 8.58
N LYS A 52 -13.22 11.71 9.46
CA LYS A 52 -13.21 13.15 9.19
C LYS A 52 -12.01 13.60 8.36
N LYS A 53 -10.83 13.02 8.59
CA LYS A 53 -9.55 13.55 8.08
C LYS A 53 -9.01 12.81 6.87
N VAL A 54 -9.26 11.50 6.79
CA VAL A 54 -8.70 10.65 5.74
C VAL A 54 -9.62 10.69 4.52
N LYS A 55 -9.01 10.92 3.36
CA LYS A 55 -9.66 10.83 2.04
C LYS A 55 -9.62 9.41 1.51
N LEU A 56 -8.49 8.72 1.69
CA LEU A 56 -8.21 7.42 1.11
C LEU A 56 -7.25 6.62 2.01
N LEU A 57 -7.54 5.34 2.21
CA LEU A 57 -6.53 4.36 2.59
C LEU A 57 -6.18 3.51 1.37
N CYS A 58 -4.90 3.47 1.02
CA CYS A 58 -4.37 2.52 0.05
C CYS A 58 -3.47 1.50 0.74
N THR A 59 -3.73 0.21 0.55
CA THR A 59 -2.96 -0.88 1.17
C THR A 59 -2.20 -1.67 0.11
N MET A 60 -1.02 -2.21 0.45
CA MET A 60 -0.43 -3.35 -0.23
C MET A 60 -0.78 -4.57 0.63
N ALA A 61 -1.77 -5.34 0.19
CA ALA A 61 -2.26 -6.47 0.97
C ALA A 61 -3.14 -7.40 0.14
N GLY A 62 -3.27 -8.65 0.59
CA GLY A 62 -4.24 -9.59 0.04
C GLY A 62 -3.89 -10.15 -1.34
N CYS A 63 -4.67 -11.15 -1.74
CA CYS A 63 -4.64 -11.80 -3.03
C CYS A 63 -6.09 -12.15 -3.42
N PHE A 64 -6.54 -11.71 -4.59
CA PHE A 64 -7.93 -11.88 -5.01
C PHE A 64 -8.10 -12.87 -6.16
N ASN A 65 -6.98 -13.35 -6.75
CA ASN A 65 -7.01 -14.34 -7.82
C ASN A 65 -6.63 -15.76 -7.38
N ASN A 66 -6.16 -15.94 -6.14
CA ASN A 66 -5.81 -17.26 -5.59
C ASN A 66 -6.24 -17.37 -4.11
N PRO A 67 -7.34 -18.07 -3.81
CA PRO A 67 -7.85 -18.19 -2.44
C PRO A 67 -6.95 -19.01 -1.50
N GLU A 68 -6.05 -19.83 -2.05
CA GLU A 68 -5.09 -20.64 -1.28
C GLU A 68 -3.82 -19.85 -0.92
N LEU A 69 -3.64 -18.66 -1.49
CA LEU A 69 -2.52 -17.78 -1.16
C LEU A 69 -2.90 -16.87 -0.01
N HIS A 70 -2.19 -17.03 1.11
CA HIS A 70 -2.35 -16.14 2.26
C HIS A 70 -1.25 -15.07 2.23
N GLU A 71 -1.61 -13.85 1.85
CA GLU A 71 -0.66 -12.76 1.64
C GLU A 71 -0.02 -12.32 2.98
N TYR A 72 1.28 -11.98 2.93
CA TYR A 72 2.13 -11.79 4.09
C TYR A 72 1.63 -10.67 5.03
N ASN A 73 1.25 -9.51 4.51
CA ASN A 73 0.75 -8.40 5.31
C ASN A 73 -0.60 -8.69 5.98
N ILE A 74 -1.40 -9.60 5.40
CA ILE A 74 -2.63 -10.13 6.03
C ILE A 74 -2.30 -11.12 7.16
N VAL A 75 -1.55 -12.19 6.88
CA VAL A 75 -1.36 -13.29 7.84
C VAL A 75 -0.55 -12.92 9.08
N LYS A 76 0.28 -11.87 8.99
CA LYS A 76 1.09 -11.44 10.12
C LYS A 76 0.27 -10.85 11.26
N ASP A 77 -0.91 -10.32 10.98
CA ASP A 77 -1.85 -9.86 11.99
C ASP A 77 -3.29 -9.94 11.45
N ILE A 78 -3.82 -11.17 11.38
CA ILE A 78 -5.17 -11.44 10.86
C ILE A 78 -6.24 -10.64 11.62
N PRO A 79 -6.23 -10.54 12.97
CA PRO A 79 -7.22 -9.73 13.68
C PRO A 79 -7.18 -8.25 13.28
N ALA A 80 -5.99 -7.65 13.15
CA ALA A 80 -5.88 -6.27 12.70
C ALA A 80 -6.29 -6.08 11.24
N ALA A 81 -5.92 -7.02 10.36
CA ALA A 81 -6.33 -7.00 8.96
C ALA A 81 -7.87 -7.04 8.84
N LYS A 82 -8.52 -8.02 9.48
CA LYS A 82 -9.98 -8.11 9.57
C LYS A 82 -10.60 -6.79 10.02
N LYS A 83 -10.12 -6.24 11.13
CA LYS A 83 -10.63 -4.98 11.67
C LYS A 83 -10.52 -3.84 10.66
N VAL A 84 -9.37 -3.65 10.03
CA VAL A 84 -9.19 -2.55 9.07
C VAL A 84 -10.09 -2.75 7.85
N PHE A 85 -10.11 -3.93 7.24
CA PHE A 85 -10.92 -4.15 6.04
C PHE A 85 -12.43 -4.01 6.29
N THR A 86 -12.91 -4.46 7.45
CA THR A 86 -14.32 -4.34 7.83
C THR A 86 -14.68 -2.93 8.31
N GLU A 87 -13.87 -2.32 9.16
CA GLU A 87 -14.28 -1.13 9.92
C GLU A 87 -13.75 0.21 9.41
N TRP A 88 -12.81 0.23 8.46
CA TRP A 88 -12.24 1.49 7.97
C TRP A 88 -13.31 2.42 7.40
N PRO A 89 -13.46 3.66 7.89
CA PRO A 89 -14.66 4.44 7.63
C PRO A 89 -14.67 5.17 6.27
N THR A 90 -13.54 5.25 5.59
CA THR A 90 -13.39 5.97 4.30
C THR A 90 -13.16 4.97 3.16
N PRO A 91 -13.10 5.40 1.89
CA PRO A 91 -12.70 4.52 0.80
C PRO A 91 -11.35 3.83 1.08
N LEU A 92 -11.29 2.54 0.75
CA LEU A 92 -10.09 1.70 0.90
C LEU A 92 -9.82 1.00 -0.43
N VAL A 93 -8.62 1.24 -0.97
CA VAL A 93 -8.15 0.62 -2.22
C VAL A 93 -6.97 -0.29 -1.93
N THR A 94 -7.04 -1.53 -2.39
CA THR A 94 -6.01 -2.53 -2.15
C THR A 94 -5.20 -2.79 -3.42
N SER A 95 -3.88 -2.69 -3.34
CA SER A 95 -2.97 -3.26 -4.34
C SER A 95 -2.64 -4.70 -3.92
N PRO A 96 -3.17 -5.70 -4.62
CA PRO A 96 -2.99 -7.08 -4.21
C PRO A 96 -1.67 -7.69 -4.67
N PHE A 97 -1.35 -8.85 -4.11
CA PHE A 97 -0.16 -9.64 -4.38
C PHE A 97 0.10 -9.86 -5.88
N GLU A 98 -0.94 -10.24 -6.62
CA GLU A 98 -0.87 -10.52 -8.05
C GLU A 98 -0.50 -9.31 -8.91
N VAL A 99 -0.85 -8.09 -8.50
CA VAL A 99 -0.45 -6.86 -9.21
C VAL A 99 1.04 -6.62 -9.06
N GLY A 100 1.58 -6.78 -7.85
CA GLY A 100 3.03 -6.63 -7.65
C GLY A 100 3.83 -7.77 -8.29
N ILE A 101 3.29 -8.98 -8.36
CA ILE A 101 3.88 -10.10 -9.11
C ILE A 101 3.92 -9.80 -10.62
N ALA A 102 2.89 -9.18 -11.18
CA ALA A 102 2.87 -8.84 -12.60
C ALA A 102 3.92 -7.78 -12.99
N ILE A 103 4.38 -6.98 -12.02
CA ILE A 103 5.27 -5.85 -12.24
C ILE A 103 6.59 -6.11 -11.50
N ASN A 104 7.50 -6.80 -12.17
CA ASN A 104 8.83 -7.04 -11.63
C ASN A 104 9.78 -5.91 -12.04
N TYR A 105 10.41 -5.28 -11.05
CA TYR A 105 11.51 -4.35 -11.28
C TYR A 105 12.74 -5.13 -11.74
N PRO A 106 13.36 -4.76 -12.87
CA PRO A 106 14.34 -5.63 -13.51
C PRO A 106 15.74 -5.48 -12.91
N ALA A 107 16.43 -6.59 -12.68
CA ALA A 107 17.78 -6.65 -12.13
C ALA A 107 18.77 -5.81 -12.95
N ILE A 108 18.60 -5.81 -14.28
CA ILE A 108 19.47 -5.08 -15.20
C ILE A 108 19.50 -3.58 -14.89
N SER A 109 18.39 -3.01 -14.40
CA SER A 109 18.34 -1.60 -14.02
C SER A 109 19.12 -1.35 -12.73
N ILE A 110 19.00 -2.25 -11.75
CA ILE A 110 19.78 -2.20 -10.50
C ILE A 110 21.28 -2.23 -10.79
N GLU A 111 21.71 -3.06 -11.73
CA GLU A 111 23.12 -3.19 -12.10
C GLU A 111 23.65 -1.99 -12.90
N ASN A 112 22.81 -1.36 -13.73
CA ASN A 112 23.30 -0.44 -14.75
C ASN A 112 22.92 1.03 -14.56
N ASP A 113 21.81 1.34 -13.89
CA ASP A 113 21.18 2.67 -13.99
C ASP A 113 21.42 3.54 -12.74
N PHE A 114 22.04 3.00 -11.69
CA PHE A 114 22.32 3.70 -10.42
C PHE A 114 23.78 4.17 -10.29
N LYS A 115 24.50 4.25 -11.41
CA LYS A 115 25.95 4.57 -11.47
C LYS A 115 26.29 6.01 -11.09
N TRP A 116 25.30 6.86 -10.86
CA TRP A 116 25.50 8.25 -10.41
C TRP A 116 25.99 8.34 -8.96
N ALA A 117 25.90 7.28 -8.16
CA ALA A 117 26.54 7.18 -6.85
C ALA A 117 27.57 6.02 -6.84
N PRO A 118 28.77 6.21 -6.27
CA PRO A 118 29.76 5.12 -6.17
C PRO A 118 29.29 3.99 -5.24
N VAL A 119 28.50 4.31 -4.21
CA VAL A 119 27.83 3.36 -3.32
C VAL A 119 26.37 3.76 -3.22
N HIS A 120 25.51 3.11 -4.00
CA HIS A 120 24.09 3.41 -4.03
C HIS A 120 23.34 2.55 -2.99
N PRO A 121 22.68 3.13 -1.97
CA PRO A 121 22.12 2.36 -0.85
C PRO A 121 21.07 1.32 -1.27
N MET A 122 20.28 1.61 -2.31
CA MET A 122 19.34 0.63 -2.84
C MET A 122 20.05 -0.52 -3.56
N VAL A 123 21.14 -0.26 -4.30
CA VAL A 123 21.90 -1.33 -4.97
C VAL A 123 22.55 -2.24 -3.94
N GLU A 124 23.12 -1.66 -2.88
CA GLU A 124 23.69 -2.45 -1.77
C GLU A 124 22.61 -3.23 -1.01
N ALA A 125 21.41 -2.67 -0.83
CA ALA A 125 20.30 -3.41 -0.22
C ALA A 125 19.89 -4.64 -1.05
N TYR A 126 19.89 -4.55 -2.39
CA TYR A 126 19.64 -5.71 -3.26
C TYR A 126 20.70 -6.79 -3.09
N LYS A 127 21.98 -6.41 -3.13
CA LYS A 127 23.11 -7.35 -2.93
C LYS A 127 23.07 -8.03 -1.56
N CYS A 128 22.66 -7.31 -0.52
CA CYS A 128 22.54 -7.86 0.83
C CYS A 128 21.33 -8.79 1.00
N TYR A 129 20.26 -8.58 0.22
CA TYR A 129 19.03 -9.34 0.35
C TYR A 129 19.13 -10.72 -0.31
N GLN A 130 19.68 -10.79 -1.53
CA GLN A 130 19.84 -12.03 -2.29
C GLN A 130 21.00 -11.91 -3.29
N GLU A 131 21.58 -13.05 -3.69
CA GLU A 131 22.59 -13.09 -4.75
C GLU A 131 22.04 -12.54 -6.07
N MET A 132 22.71 -11.52 -6.62
CA MET A 132 22.37 -10.88 -7.90
C MET A 132 22.83 -11.71 -9.11
N PRO A 133 22.15 -11.63 -10.27
CA PRO A 133 20.99 -10.79 -10.57
C PRO A 133 19.65 -11.48 -10.27
N TYR A 134 18.65 -10.70 -9.82
CA TYR A 134 17.27 -11.15 -9.72
C TYR A 134 16.30 -9.98 -9.90
N ASP A 135 15.19 -10.25 -10.57
CA ASP A 135 14.06 -9.32 -10.68
C ASP A 135 13.25 -9.33 -9.39
N ARG A 136 12.57 -8.22 -9.07
CA ARG A 136 11.84 -8.09 -7.80
C ARG A 136 10.43 -7.54 -7.99
N PRO A 137 9.39 -8.21 -7.47
CA PRO A 137 8.03 -7.69 -7.47
C PRO A 137 7.92 -6.32 -6.79
N THR A 138 7.16 -5.39 -7.39
CA THR A 138 7.01 -4.02 -6.89
C THR A 138 5.76 -3.83 -6.02
N TRP A 139 5.46 -4.78 -5.14
CA TRP A 139 4.23 -4.81 -4.33
C TRP A 139 3.90 -3.48 -3.65
N ASP A 140 4.85 -2.92 -2.89
CA ASP A 140 4.60 -1.69 -2.12
C ASP A 140 4.48 -0.45 -3.01
N LEU A 141 5.26 -0.43 -4.10
CA LEU A 141 5.33 0.72 -5.00
C LEU A 141 4.04 0.93 -5.79
N THR A 142 3.26 -0.13 -6.07
CA THR A 142 1.99 0.01 -6.79
C THR A 142 0.94 0.71 -5.95
N SER A 143 0.91 0.50 -4.63
CA SER A 143 0.06 1.29 -3.71
C SER A 143 0.49 2.77 -3.66
N VAL A 144 1.79 3.04 -3.69
CA VAL A 144 2.33 4.42 -3.73
C VAL A 144 1.95 5.09 -5.06
N LEU A 145 2.16 4.42 -6.19
CA LEU A 145 1.84 4.94 -7.52
C LEU A 145 0.37 5.34 -7.61
N TYR A 146 -0.54 4.45 -7.23
CA TYR A 146 -1.98 4.74 -7.21
C TYR A 146 -2.31 5.95 -6.33
N SER A 147 -1.70 6.03 -5.15
CA SER A 147 -2.00 7.07 -4.15
C SER A 147 -1.50 8.45 -4.55
N VAL A 148 -0.39 8.53 -5.29
CA VAL A 148 0.29 9.79 -5.65
C VAL A 148 -0.09 10.26 -7.05
N GLU A 149 -0.07 9.35 -8.03
CA GLU A 149 -0.29 9.68 -9.45
C GLU A 149 -1.71 9.35 -9.92
N GLY A 150 -2.49 8.66 -9.08
CA GLY A 150 -3.89 8.38 -9.34
C GLY A 150 -4.13 7.07 -10.10
N PRO A 151 -5.38 6.87 -10.57
CA PRO A 151 -5.84 5.56 -11.03
C PRO A 151 -5.44 5.20 -12.46
N SER A 152 -4.89 6.13 -13.25
CA SER A 152 -4.74 5.98 -14.72
C SER A 152 -3.90 4.80 -15.17
N TYR A 153 -3.04 4.28 -14.29
CA TYR A 153 -2.19 3.12 -14.56
C TYR A 153 -2.90 1.77 -14.35
N PHE A 154 -4.05 1.77 -13.67
CA PHE A 154 -4.67 0.56 -13.15
C PHE A 154 -6.12 0.43 -13.63
N ASN A 155 -6.56 -0.81 -13.80
CA ASN A 155 -7.98 -1.13 -13.71
C ASN A 155 -8.37 -1.21 -12.23
N ILE A 156 -9.59 -0.80 -11.91
CA ILE A 156 -10.12 -0.84 -10.54
C ILE A 156 -11.36 -1.73 -10.54
N SER A 157 -11.49 -2.55 -9.51
CA SER A 157 -12.71 -3.34 -9.30
C SER A 157 -13.95 -2.43 -9.20
N PRO A 158 -15.17 -2.98 -9.41
CA PRO A 158 -16.37 -2.33 -8.91
C PRO A 158 -16.29 -2.04 -7.40
N ALA A 159 -17.20 -1.21 -6.91
CA ALA A 159 -17.39 -1.07 -5.46
C ALA A 159 -17.76 -2.43 -4.84
N GLY A 160 -17.22 -2.69 -3.64
CA GLY A 160 -17.54 -3.91 -2.93
C GLY A 160 -17.10 -3.91 -1.48
N MET A 161 -17.00 -5.13 -0.96
CA MET A 161 -16.52 -5.47 0.37
C MET A 161 -15.31 -6.38 0.24
N VAL A 162 -14.38 -6.27 1.17
CA VAL A 162 -13.23 -7.16 1.29
C VAL A 162 -13.31 -7.82 2.66
N ASP A 163 -13.30 -9.14 2.67
CA ASP A 163 -13.29 -9.94 3.88
C ASP A 163 -11.95 -10.66 4.00
N VAL A 164 -11.48 -10.81 5.23
CA VAL A 164 -10.29 -11.60 5.58
C VAL A 164 -10.77 -12.83 6.35
N THR A 165 -10.36 -14.03 5.93
CA THR A 165 -10.74 -15.28 6.59
C THR A 165 -9.96 -15.50 7.89
N ASP A 166 -10.36 -16.49 8.71
CA ASP A 166 -9.57 -16.91 9.89
C ASP A 166 -8.18 -17.44 9.52
N GLN A 167 -8.00 -17.90 8.28
CA GLN A 167 -6.74 -18.41 7.75
C GLN A 167 -5.88 -17.33 7.08
N GLY A 168 -6.44 -16.12 6.87
CA GLY A 168 -5.74 -14.99 6.27
C GLY A 168 -5.84 -14.91 4.74
N SER A 169 -6.76 -15.64 4.12
CA SER A 169 -7.15 -15.40 2.72
C SER A 169 -8.00 -14.13 2.63
N THR A 170 -7.92 -13.41 1.51
CA THR A 170 -8.78 -12.26 1.21
C THR A 170 -9.79 -12.60 0.14
N THR A 171 -11.05 -12.22 0.35
CA THR A 171 -12.13 -12.39 -0.63
C THR A 171 -12.78 -11.07 -0.94
N PHE A 172 -13.17 -10.87 -2.20
CA PHE A 172 -13.90 -9.69 -2.62
C PHE A 172 -15.33 -10.07 -3.03
N THR A 173 -16.30 -9.30 -2.55
CA THR A 173 -17.71 -9.41 -2.95
C THR A 173 -18.19 -8.06 -3.48
N ALA A 174 -18.66 -8.03 -4.72
CA ALA A 174 -19.22 -6.82 -5.33
C ALA A 174 -20.45 -6.34 -4.55
N ASN A 175 -20.53 -5.04 -4.30
CA ASN A 175 -21.64 -4.40 -3.59
C ASN A 175 -21.65 -2.92 -3.99
N GLU A 176 -22.73 -2.46 -4.63
CA GLU A 176 -22.87 -1.08 -5.12
C GLU A 176 -22.82 -0.03 -3.98
N ASN A 177 -23.18 -0.42 -2.76
CA ASN A 177 -23.07 0.42 -1.56
C ASN A 177 -21.73 0.27 -0.84
N GLY A 178 -20.81 -0.54 -1.39
CA GLY A 178 -19.48 -0.76 -0.85
C GLY A 178 -18.53 0.40 -1.12
N ASN A 179 -17.42 0.43 -0.38
CA ASN A 179 -16.35 1.42 -0.52
C ASN A 179 -14.97 0.77 -0.49
N ARG A 180 -14.91 -0.54 -0.76
CA ARG A 180 -13.67 -1.30 -0.93
C ARG A 180 -13.45 -1.56 -2.41
N TYR A 181 -12.20 -1.42 -2.82
CA TYR A 181 -11.75 -1.65 -4.18
C TYR A 181 -10.41 -2.38 -4.17
N TYR A 182 -10.09 -3.08 -5.25
CA TYR A 182 -8.75 -3.58 -5.50
C TYR A 182 -8.27 -3.23 -6.91
N LEU A 183 -6.94 -3.11 -7.03
CA LEU A 183 -6.27 -2.80 -8.29
C LEU A 183 -6.08 -4.06 -9.12
N MET A 184 -6.13 -3.89 -10.43
CA MET A 184 -5.82 -4.90 -11.43
C MET A 184 -4.96 -4.27 -12.53
N VAL A 185 -4.18 -5.10 -13.21
CA VAL A 185 -3.41 -4.69 -14.39
C VAL A 185 -3.52 -5.76 -15.48
N ASP A 186 -3.60 -5.32 -16.73
CA ASP A 186 -3.26 -6.17 -17.88
C ASP A 186 -1.74 -6.11 -18.19
N SER A 187 -1.30 -6.88 -19.18
CA SER A 187 0.12 -6.93 -19.54
C SER A 187 0.68 -5.61 -20.09
N VAL A 188 -0.15 -4.80 -20.77
CA VAL A 188 0.26 -3.50 -21.31
C VAL A 188 0.40 -2.49 -20.18
N GLN A 189 -0.56 -2.45 -19.25
CA GLN A 189 -0.50 -1.64 -18.05
C GLN A 189 0.70 -2.01 -17.17
N ALA A 190 0.94 -3.32 -16.94
CA ALA A 190 2.08 -3.80 -16.17
C ALA A 190 3.42 -3.38 -16.78
N GLU A 191 3.57 -3.49 -18.11
CA GLU A 191 4.78 -3.03 -18.81
C GLU A 191 4.95 -1.51 -18.68
N ASN A 192 3.89 -0.74 -18.89
CA ASN A 192 3.93 0.72 -18.78
C ASN A 192 4.34 1.18 -17.37
N ILE A 193 3.79 0.54 -16.33
CA ILE A 193 4.16 0.82 -14.93
C ILE A 193 5.62 0.47 -14.69
N LYS A 194 6.10 -0.69 -15.17
CA LYS A 194 7.50 -1.09 -15.03
C LYS A 194 8.44 -0.06 -15.66
N GLN A 195 8.15 0.40 -16.88
CA GLN A 195 8.95 1.43 -17.55
C GLN A 195 8.91 2.77 -16.80
N HIS A 196 7.74 3.15 -16.29
CA HIS A 196 7.59 4.34 -15.45
C HIS A 196 8.46 4.26 -14.19
N PHE A 197 8.45 3.11 -13.50
CA PHE A 197 9.31 2.89 -12.33
C PHE A 197 10.79 2.96 -12.67
N ILE A 198 11.23 2.36 -13.78
CA ILE A 198 12.65 2.45 -14.20
C ILE A 198 13.03 3.91 -14.41
N GLN A 199 12.22 4.70 -15.13
CA GLN A 199 12.50 6.12 -15.37
C GLN A 199 12.52 6.95 -14.08
N LEU A 200 11.57 6.70 -13.17
CA LEU A 200 11.42 7.49 -11.96
C LEU A 200 12.49 7.16 -10.91
N ILE A 201 12.75 5.87 -10.67
CA ILE A 201 13.59 5.41 -9.55
C ILE A 201 15.08 5.60 -9.85
N THR A 202 15.49 5.50 -11.12
CA THR A 202 16.90 5.66 -11.52
C THR A 202 17.36 7.12 -11.57
N ARG A 203 16.41 8.07 -11.49
CA ARG A 203 16.69 9.50 -11.60
C ARG A 203 17.65 9.98 -10.52
N GLN A 204 18.79 10.53 -10.92
CA GLN A 204 19.71 11.21 -10.01
C GLN A 204 18.99 12.41 -9.34
N PRO A 205 19.06 12.54 -8.00
CA PRO A 205 18.50 13.69 -7.31
C PRO A 205 19.15 15.00 -7.78
N ALA A 206 18.34 16.05 -7.98
CA ALA A 206 18.81 17.33 -8.56
C ALA A 206 19.94 18.00 -7.76
N ASN A 207 20.03 17.72 -6.46
CA ASN A 207 21.05 18.28 -5.57
C ASN A 207 22.12 17.24 -5.15
N PHE A 208 22.21 16.11 -5.85
CA PHE A 208 23.27 15.12 -5.61
C PHE A 208 24.58 15.63 -6.22
N LYS A 209 25.58 15.88 -5.37
CA LYS A 209 26.90 16.39 -5.74
C LYS A 209 27.91 15.26 -5.84
#